data_AF-A0A2V9H8C2-F1
#
_entry.id   AF-A0A2V9H8C2-F1
#
_cell.length_a   1.000
_cell.length_b   1.000
_cell.length_c   1.000
_cell.angle_alpha   90.00
_cell.angle_beta   90.00
_cell.angle_gamma   90.00
#
_symmetry.space_group_name_H-M   'P 1'
#
loop_
_entity.id
_entity.type
_entity.pdbx_description
1 polymer ?
#
loop_
_entity_poly.entity_id
_entity_poly.type
_entity_poly.pdbx_seq_one_letter_code
_entity_poly.pdbx_strand_id
1 'polypeptide(L)'
;MKRAAIAFASVCTVLLAILFTPRIATRVLFSTVSPRQRYKVEVSQYRPFPFYERAVFLNVYRDGRTRVVHKFLYTGDFLDSDFRDLYPNPRFRSEGIYELGNIMNNGSTGRPGNLRIANATQREISYLLIETGWYKLVVLDLKAGATVDLDLQYTGGLSCQAQFADSEQRLASAVSIEDSADSKENRQLSITVRGGNVAIESPKPGLRQSRCCASDRPDPEHEWLY
;
A
#
# COMPACT_ATOMS: atom_id res chain seq x y z
N MET A 1 11.49 55.23 19.58
CA MET A 1 11.20 54.59 18.27
C MET A 1 11.98 53.30 18.03
N LYS A 2 13.32 53.27 18.17
CA LYS A 2 14.16 52.06 17.90
C LYS A 2 13.73 50.79 18.64
N ARG A 3 13.36 50.88 19.93
CA ARG A 3 12.96 49.71 20.75
C ARG A 3 11.64 49.07 20.29
N ALA A 4 10.68 49.87 19.82
CA ALA A 4 9.40 49.38 19.33
C ALA A 4 9.53 48.67 17.97
N ALA A 5 10.40 49.17 17.09
CA ALA A 5 10.71 48.52 15.81
C ALA A 5 11.42 47.18 16.00
N ILE A 6 12.33 47.07 16.98
CA ILE A 6 12.99 45.82 17.33
C ILE A 6 11.98 44.82 17.89
N ALA A 7 11.11 45.23 18.82
CA ALA A 7 10.07 44.36 19.36
C ALA A 7 9.11 43.85 18.29
N PHE A 8 8.68 44.72 17.36
CA PHE A 8 7.82 44.34 16.24
C PHE A 8 8.51 43.37 15.29
N ALA A 9 9.77 43.63 14.92
CA ALA A 9 10.56 42.74 14.08
C ALA A 9 10.71 41.35 14.75
N SER A 10 11.04 41.28 16.04
CA SER A 10 11.13 40.02 16.79
C SER A 10 9.81 39.25 16.79
N VAL A 11 8.69 39.94 17.02
CA VAL A 11 7.35 39.31 16.99
C VAL A 11 7.01 38.79 15.60
N CYS A 12 7.30 39.55 14.54
CA CYS A 12 7.12 39.09 13.16
C CYS A 12 8.04 37.91 12.83
N THR A 13 9.29 37.91 13.26
CA THR A 13 10.23 36.80 13.03
C THR A 13 9.78 35.55 13.78
N VAL A 14 9.27 35.66 15.01
CA VAL A 14 8.72 34.53 15.77
C VAL A 14 7.43 34.02 15.13
N LEU A 15 6.53 34.90 14.68
CA LEU A 15 5.31 34.51 13.96
C LEU A 15 5.63 33.83 12.63
N LEU A 16 6.58 34.36 11.86
CA LEU A 16 7.09 33.73 10.65
C LEU A 16 7.73 32.39 10.98
N ALA A 17 8.56 32.30 12.03
CA ALA A 17 9.14 31.03 12.46
C ALA A 17 8.08 30.01 12.87
N ILE A 18 6.99 30.41 13.52
CA ILE A 18 5.87 29.51 13.87
C ILE A 18 5.07 29.08 12.63
N LEU A 19 4.91 29.99 11.65
CA LEU A 19 4.23 29.71 10.38
C LEU A 19 5.07 28.82 9.44
N PHE A 20 6.40 28.92 9.53
CA PHE A 20 7.36 28.18 8.71
C PHE A 20 8.05 27.03 9.43
N THR A 21 7.85 26.86 10.74
CA THR A 21 8.24 25.63 11.43
C THR A 21 7.47 24.49 10.78
N PRO A 22 8.14 23.50 10.19
CA PRO A 22 7.47 22.35 9.63
C PRO A 22 6.65 21.72 10.73
N ARG A 23 5.32 21.75 10.59
CA ARG A 23 4.46 20.90 11.40
C ARG A 23 4.64 19.50 10.85
N ILE A 24 5.68 18.83 11.36
CA ILE A 24 5.96 17.40 11.18
C ILE A 24 4.81 16.66 11.86
N ALA A 25 3.65 16.62 11.19
CA ALA A 25 2.44 16.03 11.73
C ALA A 25 2.04 14.88 10.82
N THR A 26 2.40 13.67 11.22
CA THR A 26 1.81 12.45 10.65
C THR A 26 0.31 12.50 10.92
N ARG A 27 -0.48 12.53 9.84
CA ARG A 27 -1.94 12.58 9.92
C ARG A 27 -2.51 11.22 9.58
N VAL A 28 -3.27 10.63 10.49
CA VAL A 28 -4.08 9.44 10.18
C VAL A 28 -5.19 9.88 9.23
N LEU A 29 -5.18 9.33 8.01
CA LEU A 29 -6.20 9.55 6.99
C LEU A 29 -7.39 8.63 7.21
N PHE A 30 -7.10 7.35 7.51
CA PHE A 30 -8.10 6.31 7.72
C PHE A 30 -7.71 5.45 8.92
N SER A 31 -8.72 5.00 9.67
CA SER A 31 -8.58 4.01 10.73
C SER A 31 -9.75 3.04 10.62
N THR A 32 -9.46 1.78 10.30
CA THR A 32 -10.48 0.75 10.08
C THR A 32 -10.24 -0.42 11.01
N VAL A 33 -11.31 -0.97 11.58
CA VAL A 33 -11.26 -2.17 12.44
C VAL A 33 -11.89 -3.34 11.68
N SER A 34 -11.26 -4.51 11.80
CA SER A 34 -11.75 -5.77 11.21
C SER A 34 -13.07 -6.25 11.84
N PRO A 35 -13.87 -7.08 11.15
CA PRO A 35 -15.17 -7.53 11.64
C PRO A 35 -15.18 -8.18 13.03
N ARG A 36 -14.18 -9.02 13.35
CA ARG A 36 -14.03 -9.66 14.67
C ARG A 36 -13.10 -8.87 15.59
N GLN A 37 -12.75 -7.65 15.21
CA GLN A 37 -11.95 -6.70 15.99
C GLN A 37 -10.54 -7.20 16.33
N ARG A 38 -10.03 -8.23 15.64
CA ARG A 38 -8.66 -8.72 15.87
C ARG A 38 -7.63 -7.74 15.31
N TYR A 39 -7.95 -7.11 14.18
CA TYR A 39 -7.07 -6.17 13.50
C TYR A 39 -7.64 -4.76 13.48
N LYS A 40 -6.73 -3.78 13.59
CA LYS A 40 -6.93 -2.38 13.24
C LYS A 40 -5.89 -1.99 12.20
N VAL A 41 -6.30 -1.33 11.13
CA VAL A 41 -5.41 -0.76 10.11
C VAL A 41 -5.53 0.75 10.17
N GLU A 42 -4.40 1.44 10.26
CA GLU A 42 -4.30 2.89 10.15
C GLU A 42 -3.50 3.24 8.90
N VAL A 43 -4.09 4.05 8.03
CA VAL A 43 -3.39 4.66 6.92
C VAL A 43 -3.07 6.08 7.29
N SER A 44 -1.79 6.41 7.29
CA SER A 44 -1.28 7.70 7.71
C SER A 44 -0.49 8.37 6.59
N GLN A 45 -0.55 9.70 6.55
CA GLN A 45 0.21 10.49 5.60
C GLN A 45 1.20 11.36 6.34
N TYR A 46 2.42 11.37 5.82
CA TYR A 46 3.49 12.27 6.19
C TYR A 46 3.69 13.29 5.07
N ARG A 47 3.75 14.57 5.43
CA ARG A 47 4.10 15.66 4.50
C ARG A 47 4.86 16.76 5.25
N PRO A 48 6.18 16.87 5.06
CA PRO A 48 6.97 17.85 5.82
C PRO A 48 6.70 19.30 5.40
N PHE A 49 6.41 19.58 4.12
CA PHE A 49 5.96 20.90 3.64
C PHE A 49 4.93 20.81 2.49
N PRO A 50 4.15 21.88 2.24
CA PRO A 50 3.11 21.95 1.21
C PRO A 50 3.56 21.71 -0.25
N PHE A 51 4.87 21.65 -0.50
CA PHE A 51 5.45 21.43 -1.83
C PHE A 51 6.36 20.20 -1.89
N TYR A 52 6.61 19.54 -0.76
CA TYR A 52 7.33 18.26 -0.75
C TYR A 52 6.39 17.11 -1.06
N GLU A 53 7.01 16.01 -1.48
CA GLU A 53 6.38 14.73 -1.69
C GLU A 53 5.66 14.28 -0.43
N ARG A 54 4.41 13.84 -0.60
CA ARG A 54 3.62 13.20 0.45
C ARG A 54 3.99 11.73 0.46
N ALA A 55 4.19 11.15 1.64
CA ALA A 55 4.39 9.72 1.78
C ALA A 55 3.23 9.14 2.60
N VAL A 56 2.66 8.03 2.14
CA VAL A 56 1.53 7.36 2.79
C VAL A 56 1.97 6.00 3.26
N PHE A 57 1.66 5.70 4.51
CA PHE A 57 2.08 4.50 5.21
C PHE A 57 0.89 3.78 5.84
N LEU A 58 0.99 2.45 5.91
CA LEU A 58 0.06 1.55 6.56
C LEU A 58 0.67 1.00 7.84
N ASN A 59 -0.06 1.15 8.92
CA ASN A 59 0.20 0.51 10.20
C ASN A 59 -0.89 -0.53 10.47
N VAL A 60 -0.48 -1.71 10.91
CA VAL A 60 -1.41 -2.78 11.29
C VAL A 60 -1.18 -3.10 12.75
N TYR A 61 -2.26 -3.16 13.50
CA TYR A 61 -2.30 -3.60 14.88
C TYR A 61 -3.12 -4.87 14.95
N ARG A 62 -2.64 -5.83 15.74
CA ARG A 62 -3.34 -7.07 16.08
C ARG A 62 -3.51 -7.13 17.58
N ASP A 63 -4.74 -7.29 18.05
CA ASP A 63 -5.06 -7.38 19.48
C ASP A 63 -4.45 -6.20 20.28
N GLY A 64 -4.48 -5.00 19.70
CA GLY A 64 -3.92 -3.77 20.26
C GLY A 64 -2.39 -3.63 20.14
N ARG A 65 -1.68 -4.65 19.67
CA ARG A 65 -0.21 -4.62 19.51
C ARG A 65 0.17 -4.36 18.06
N THR A 66 1.22 -3.59 17.87
CA THR A 66 1.78 -3.31 16.56
C THR A 66 2.26 -4.59 15.88
N ARG A 67 1.81 -4.81 14.64
CA ARG A 67 2.14 -5.98 13.82
C ARG A 67 2.89 -5.62 12.54
N VAL A 68 2.51 -4.52 11.91
CA VAL A 68 3.20 -3.93 10.75
C VAL A 68 3.33 -2.45 11.01
N VAL A 69 4.53 -1.91 10.80
CA VAL A 69 4.85 -0.48 11.02
C VAL A 69 5.27 0.13 9.71
N HIS A 70 4.75 1.32 9.43
CA HIS A 70 5.16 2.19 8.35
C HIS A 70 5.33 1.47 7.00
N LYS A 71 4.40 0.57 6.65
CA LYS A 71 4.45 -0.03 5.32
C LYS A 71 4.08 1.03 4.30
N PHE A 72 5.06 1.48 3.54
CA PHE A 72 4.85 2.42 2.44
C PHE A 72 3.80 1.91 1.45
N LEU A 73 2.83 2.76 1.15
CA LEU A 73 1.74 2.50 0.22
C LEU A 73 1.79 3.38 -1.02
N TYR A 74 2.21 4.63 -0.89
CA TYR A 74 2.08 5.62 -1.95
C TYR A 74 2.95 6.83 -1.66
N THR A 75 3.50 7.42 -2.73
CA THR A 75 4.12 8.74 -2.72
C THR A 75 3.53 9.59 -3.85
N GLY A 76 3.52 10.90 -3.66
CA GLY A 76 3.08 11.82 -4.69
C GLY A 76 3.41 13.27 -4.36
N ASP A 77 3.65 14.08 -5.39
CA ASP A 77 3.93 15.51 -5.23
C ASP A 77 2.63 16.31 -5.13
N PHE A 78 2.67 17.64 -5.30
CA PHE A 78 1.48 18.49 -5.21
C PHE A 78 0.58 18.47 -6.47
N LEU A 79 1.08 17.94 -7.59
CA LEU A 79 0.35 17.80 -8.85
C LEU A 79 -0.48 16.50 -8.88
N ASP A 80 -0.08 15.52 -8.07
CA ASP A 80 -0.82 14.26 -7.95
C ASP A 80 -2.16 14.41 -7.20
N SER A 81 -3.08 13.47 -7.40
CA SER A 81 -4.32 13.39 -6.63
C SER A 81 -4.07 13.07 -5.14
N ASP A 82 -4.99 13.46 -4.25
CA ASP A 82 -4.92 13.02 -2.84
C ASP A 82 -5.08 11.50 -2.74
N PHE A 83 -4.38 10.89 -1.78
CA PHE A 83 -4.52 9.45 -1.53
C PHE A 83 -5.98 9.08 -1.23
N ARG A 84 -6.73 9.95 -0.56
CA ARG A 84 -8.16 9.74 -0.28
C ARG A 84 -9.02 9.82 -1.54
N ASP A 85 -8.59 10.55 -2.56
CA ASP A 85 -9.32 10.62 -3.84
C ASP A 85 -9.06 9.36 -4.66
N LEU A 86 -7.83 8.84 -4.61
CA LEU A 86 -7.44 7.59 -5.28
C LEU A 86 -8.03 6.35 -4.57
N TYR A 87 -8.12 6.38 -3.24
CA TYR A 87 -8.57 5.26 -2.40
C TYR A 87 -9.63 5.72 -1.37
N PRO A 88 -10.86 6.07 -1.81
CA PRO A 88 -11.84 6.76 -0.96
C PRO A 88 -12.50 5.91 0.13
N ASN A 89 -12.59 4.59 -0.08
CA ASN A 89 -13.41 3.70 0.77
C ASN A 89 -12.62 2.47 1.26
N PRO A 90 -11.55 2.66 2.04
CA PRO A 90 -10.77 1.54 2.51
C PRO A 90 -11.53 0.74 3.58
N ARG A 91 -11.53 -0.58 3.48
CA ARG A 91 -12.35 -1.46 4.35
C ARG A 91 -11.75 -2.85 4.49
N PHE A 92 -12.22 -3.60 5.47
CA PHE A 92 -11.95 -5.03 5.54
C PHE A 92 -12.93 -5.79 4.65
N ARG A 93 -12.40 -6.53 3.67
CA ARG A 93 -13.18 -7.50 2.88
C ARG A 93 -13.50 -8.74 3.70
N SER A 94 -12.56 -9.14 4.55
CA SER A 94 -12.69 -10.23 5.52
C SER A 94 -11.78 -9.94 6.70
N GLU A 95 -11.76 -10.81 7.71
CA GLU A 95 -10.99 -10.59 8.94
C GLU A 95 -9.50 -10.28 8.69
N GLY A 96 -8.88 -10.97 7.73
CA GLY A 96 -7.45 -10.83 7.44
C GLY A 96 -7.15 -10.15 6.11
N ILE A 97 -8.15 -9.57 5.44
CA ILE A 97 -7.96 -8.96 4.12
C ILE A 97 -8.49 -7.53 4.16
N TYR A 98 -7.58 -6.58 4.11
CA TYR A 98 -7.86 -5.17 4.00
C TYR A 98 -7.77 -4.72 2.54
N GLU A 99 -8.78 -4.01 2.05
CA GLU A 99 -8.84 -3.51 0.69
C GLU A 99 -8.77 -1.98 0.66
N LEU A 100 -8.00 -1.46 -0.30
CA LEU A 100 -7.88 -0.04 -0.62
C LEU A 100 -8.32 0.17 -2.07
N GLY A 101 -9.13 1.20 -2.28
CA GLY A 101 -9.67 1.52 -3.59
C GLY A 101 -11.12 1.08 -3.73
N ASN A 102 -11.77 1.55 -4.78
CA ASN A 102 -13.15 1.17 -5.05
C ASN A 102 -13.15 -0.18 -5.79
N ILE A 103 -14.06 -1.09 -5.42
CA ILE A 103 -14.54 -2.07 -6.42
C ILE A 103 -14.99 -1.22 -7.61
N MET A 104 -14.56 -1.55 -8.82
CA MET A 104 -14.89 -0.80 -10.04
C MET A 104 -16.39 -0.89 -10.35
N ASN A 105 -17.23 -0.27 -9.51
CA ASN A 105 -18.69 -0.20 -9.63
C ASN A 105 -19.13 0.97 -10.54
N ASN A 106 -18.20 1.67 -11.17
CA ASN A 106 -18.43 2.85 -12.00
C ASN A 106 -18.23 2.59 -13.51
N GLY A 107 -18.20 1.32 -13.94
CA GLY A 107 -18.10 0.97 -15.35
C GLY A 107 -16.67 1.05 -15.93
N SER A 108 -15.62 1.08 -15.10
CA SER A 108 -14.24 0.96 -15.57
C SER A 108 -13.86 -0.48 -15.94
N THR A 109 -12.96 -0.58 -16.91
CA THR A 109 -12.51 -1.74 -17.71
C THR A 109 -11.73 -2.85 -16.97
N GLY A 110 -11.92 -3.01 -15.67
CA GLY A 110 -11.28 -4.06 -14.88
C GLY A 110 -11.76 -5.46 -15.26
N ARG A 111 -10.82 -6.38 -15.51
CA ARG A 111 -11.17 -7.75 -15.89
C ARG A 111 -11.33 -8.62 -14.64
N PRO A 112 -12.42 -9.40 -14.53
CA PRO A 112 -12.56 -10.36 -13.45
C PRO A 112 -11.49 -11.46 -13.56
N GLY A 113 -10.96 -11.88 -12.42
CA GLY A 113 -10.02 -12.97 -12.29
C GLY A 113 -10.12 -13.61 -10.92
N ASN A 114 -9.57 -14.81 -10.82
CA ASN A 114 -9.45 -15.52 -9.55
C ASN A 114 -7.98 -15.49 -9.15
N LEU A 115 -7.70 -15.08 -7.92
CA LEU A 115 -6.36 -15.06 -7.37
C LEU A 115 -6.23 -16.12 -6.27
N ARG A 116 -5.30 -17.04 -6.46
CA ARG A 116 -4.83 -17.95 -5.41
C ARG A 116 -3.57 -17.41 -4.77
N ILE A 117 -3.56 -17.29 -3.45
CA ILE A 117 -2.40 -16.86 -2.67
C ILE A 117 -1.93 -18.04 -1.84
N ALA A 118 -0.66 -18.40 -1.93
CA ALA A 118 -0.09 -19.50 -1.18
C ALA A 118 1.20 -19.09 -0.46
N ASN A 119 1.27 -19.35 0.83
CA ASN A 119 2.51 -19.32 1.58
C ASN A 119 3.11 -20.72 1.63
N ALA A 120 3.94 -21.06 0.63
CA ALA A 120 4.62 -22.34 0.55
C ALA A 120 5.95 -22.34 1.33
N THR A 121 6.02 -21.56 2.42
CA THR A 121 7.16 -21.54 3.34
C THR A 121 6.75 -22.12 4.70
N GLN A 122 7.74 -22.36 5.56
CA GLN A 122 7.54 -22.74 6.96
C GLN A 122 7.38 -21.53 7.89
N ARG A 123 7.40 -20.31 7.36
CA ARG A 123 7.37 -19.06 8.13
C ARG A 123 6.06 -18.33 7.89
N GLU A 124 5.56 -17.66 8.92
CA GLU A 124 4.39 -16.80 8.77
C GLU A 124 4.76 -15.51 8.04
N ILE A 125 3.85 -15.01 7.21
CA ILE A 125 3.96 -13.71 6.53
C ILE A 125 3.10 -12.71 7.29
N SER A 126 3.68 -11.61 7.76
CA SER A 126 2.95 -10.57 8.50
C SER A 126 1.98 -9.82 7.60
N TYR A 127 2.43 -9.47 6.39
CA TYR A 127 1.58 -8.92 5.35
C TYR A 127 2.02 -9.38 3.95
N LEU A 128 1.05 -9.48 3.04
CA LEU A 128 1.24 -9.51 1.60
C LEU A 128 0.41 -8.38 0.99
N LEU A 129 1.09 -7.35 0.49
CA LEU A 129 0.51 -6.25 -0.28
C LEU A 129 0.43 -6.69 -1.74
N ILE A 130 -0.72 -6.50 -2.37
CA ILE A 130 -1.00 -6.83 -3.77
C ILE A 130 -1.56 -5.58 -4.43
N GLU A 131 -1.03 -5.20 -5.58
CA GLU A 131 -1.37 -3.95 -6.24
C GLU A 131 -1.65 -4.19 -7.72
N THR A 132 -2.77 -3.67 -8.21
CA THR A 132 -3.16 -3.67 -9.62
C THR A 132 -3.91 -2.38 -9.95
N GLY A 133 -3.33 -1.56 -10.83
CA GLY A 133 -3.81 -0.20 -11.08
C GLY A 133 -4.04 0.59 -9.79
N TRP A 134 -5.24 1.16 -9.63
CA TRP A 134 -5.65 1.90 -8.44
C TRP A 134 -6.33 1.04 -7.37
N TYR A 135 -6.03 -0.25 -7.33
CA TYR A 135 -6.59 -1.19 -6.36
C TYR A 135 -5.47 -1.91 -5.59
N LYS A 136 -5.60 -1.97 -4.26
CA LYS A 136 -4.64 -2.67 -3.39
C LYS A 136 -5.35 -3.59 -2.41
N LEU A 137 -4.76 -4.76 -2.18
CA LEU A 137 -5.15 -5.70 -1.15
C LEU A 137 -4.00 -5.93 -0.20
N VAL A 138 -4.28 -5.98 1.10
CA VAL A 138 -3.34 -6.34 2.14
C VAL A 138 -3.87 -7.58 2.84
N VAL A 139 -3.19 -8.71 2.63
CA VAL A 139 -3.47 -9.97 3.31
C VAL A 139 -2.59 -10.08 4.55
N LEU A 140 -3.20 -10.24 5.73
CA LEU A 140 -2.55 -10.21 7.03
C LEU A 140 -2.36 -11.62 7.60
N ASP A 141 -1.24 -11.82 8.31
CA ASP A 141 -0.94 -13.05 9.07
C ASP A 141 -1.16 -14.35 8.27
N LEU A 142 -0.61 -14.41 7.05
CA LEU A 142 -0.72 -15.58 6.20
C LEU A 142 0.18 -16.70 6.75
N LYS A 143 -0.45 -17.71 7.38
CA LYS A 143 0.25 -18.81 8.05
C LYS A 143 1.10 -19.65 7.10
N ALA A 144 2.12 -20.30 7.65
CA ALA A 144 2.92 -21.28 6.94
C ALA A 144 2.01 -22.38 6.34
N GLY A 145 2.21 -22.68 5.06
CA GLY A 145 1.40 -23.64 4.30
C GLY A 145 -0.02 -23.18 3.95
N ALA A 146 -0.44 -21.98 4.35
CA ALA A 146 -1.80 -21.52 4.10
C ALA A 146 -2.03 -21.14 2.64
N THR A 147 -3.25 -21.41 2.18
CA THR A 147 -3.76 -20.96 0.88
C THR A 147 -5.01 -20.11 1.08
N VAL A 148 -5.13 -19.03 0.32
CA VAL A 148 -6.29 -18.15 0.29
C VAL A 148 -6.70 -17.95 -1.17
N ASP A 149 -7.94 -18.23 -1.50
CA ASP A 149 -8.52 -17.96 -2.81
C ASP A 149 -9.43 -16.72 -2.71
N LEU A 150 -9.31 -15.78 -3.65
CA LEU A 150 -10.13 -14.56 -3.68
C LEU A 150 -10.40 -14.10 -5.11
N ASP A 151 -11.55 -13.46 -5.33
CA ASP A 151 -11.81 -12.78 -6.60
C ASP A 151 -10.99 -11.49 -6.68
N LEU A 152 -10.34 -11.24 -7.80
CA LEU A 152 -9.55 -10.05 -8.06
C LEU A 152 -10.00 -9.42 -9.38
N GLN A 153 -10.28 -8.12 -9.37
CA GLN A 153 -10.33 -7.34 -10.60
C GLN A 153 -8.94 -6.77 -10.86
N TYR A 154 -8.42 -6.96 -12.07
CA TYR A 154 -7.09 -6.49 -12.45
C TYR A 154 -7.13 -5.61 -13.70
N THR A 155 -6.15 -4.71 -13.82
CA THR A 155 -5.93 -3.86 -14.99
C THR A 155 -4.44 -3.73 -15.30
N GLY A 156 -4.03 -4.20 -16.48
CA GLY A 156 -2.66 -4.05 -16.96
C GLY A 156 -1.63 -4.85 -16.15
N GLY A 157 -1.16 -4.32 -15.02
CA GLY A 157 -0.11 -4.93 -14.19
C GLY A 157 -0.63 -5.54 -12.88
N LEU A 158 0.14 -6.47 -12.35
CA LEU A 158 0.00 -7.00 -10.99
C LEU A 158 1.36 -7.00 -10.31
N SER A 159 1.41 -6.50 -9.08
CA SER A 159 2.60 -6.58 -8.25
C SER A 159 2.27 -7.00 -6.84
N CYS A 160 3.25 -7.53 -6.13
CA CYS A 160 3.09 -7.93 -4.76
C CYS A 160 4.37 -7.73 -3.95
N GLN A 161 4.20 -7.48 -2.66
CA GLN A 161 5.26 -7.36 -1.68
C GLN A 161 4.88 -8.11 -0.42
N ALA A 162 5.77 -8.95 0.11
CA ALA A 162 5.55 -9.73 1.32
C ALA A 162 6.64 -9.43 2.36
N GLN A 163 6.29 -9.53 3.65
CA GLN A 163 7.26 -9.53 4.74
C GLN A 163 7.01 -10.72 5.66
N PHE A 164 8.08 -11.41 6.08
CA PHE A 164 7.96 -12.45 7.08
C PHE A 164 7.68 -11.87 8.47
N ALA A 165 6.93 -12.60 9.29
CA ALA A 165 6.49 -12.17 10.61
C ALA A 165 7.61 -12.11 11.66
N ASP A 166 8.68 -12.87 11.44
CA ASP A 166 9.81 -13.10 12.33
C ASP A 166 11.10 -12.41 11.82
N SER A 167 11.02 -11.61 10.74
CA SER A 167 12.18 -10.87 10.23
C SER A 167 11.81 -9.64 9.42
N GLU A 168 12.79 -8.79 9.17
CA GLU A 168 12.66 -7.65 8.25
C GLU A 168 12.82 -8.02 6.77
N GLN A 169 13.04 -9.31 6.45
CA GLN A 169 13.17 -9.77 5.08
C GLN A 169 11.87 -9.49 4.29
N ARG A 170 12.02 -8.71 3.22
CA ARG A 170 10.97 -8.35 2.27
C ARG A 170 11.18 -9.06 0.93
N LEU A 171 10.08 -9.44 0.30
CA LEU A 171 10.03 -10.12 -0.99
C LEU A 171 9.14 -9.30 -1.92
N ALA A 172 9.48 -9.21 -3.20
CA ALA A 172 8.66 -8.50 -4.18
C ALA A 172 8.69 -9.16 -5.55
N SER A 173 7.59 -9.03 -6.29
CA SER A 173 7.48 -9.44 -7.69
C SER A 173 6.44 -8.59 -8.41
N ALA A 174 6.66 -8.36 -9.70
CA ALA A 174 5.74 -7.64 -10.56
C ALA A 174 5.69 -8.24 -11.96
N VAL A 175 4.49 -8.23 -12.56
CA VAL A 175 4.23 -8.71 -13.92
C VAL A 175 3.29 -7.74 -14.64
N SER A 176 3.49 -7.59 -15.95
CA SER A 176 2.45 -7.09 -16.84
C SER A 176 1.62 -8.27 -17.35
N ILE A 177 0.31 -8.04 -17.44
CA ILE A 177 -0.68 -8.98 -17.94
C ILE A 177 -1.00 -8.54 -19.36
N GLU A 178 -0.39 -9.24 -20.33
CA GLU A 178 -0.70 -9.08 -21.74
C GLU A 178 -1.88 -9.97 -22.08
N ASP A 179 -3.03 -9.34 -22.26
CA ASP A 179 -4.21 -10.02 -22.75
C ASP A 179 -4.39 -9.74 -24.24
N SER A 180 -4.75 -10.78 -25.01
CA SER A 180 -5.30 -10.55 -26.35
C SER A 180 -6.67 -9.86 -26.23
N ALA A 181 -6.95 -8.94 -27.16
CA ALA A 181 -8.16 -8.09 -27.16
C ALA A 181 -9.48 -8.87 -27.07
N ASP A 182 -9.48 -10.16 -27.44
CA ASP A 182 -10.67 -11.02 -27.51
C ASP A 182 -10.92 -11.91 -26.29
N SER A 183 -10.01 -11.96 -25.31
CA SER A 183 -10.18 -12.83 -24.14
C SER A 183 -11.12 -12.20 -23.10
N LYS A 184 -12.41 -12.52 -23.16
CA LYS A 184 -13.40 -12.21 -22.11
C LYS A 184 -13.35 -13.20 -20.94
N GLU A 185 -12.38 -14.10 -20.91
CA GLU A 185 -12.33 -15.19 -19.94
C GLU A 185 -11.71 -14.74 -18.60
N ASN A 186 -12.30 -15.20 -17.48
CA ASN A 186 -11.68 -15.08 -16.17
C ASN A 186 -10.27 -15.69 -16.19
N ARG A 187 -9.28 -14.90 -15.78
CA ARG A 187 -7.90 -15.36 -15.66
C ARG A 187 -7.67 -15.92 -14.26
N GLN A 188 -7.04 -17.08 -14.18
CA GLN A 188 -6.56 -17.63 -12.91
C GLN A 188 -5.14 -17.14 -12.68
N LEU A 189 -4.92 -16.40 -11.60
CA LEU A 189 -3.63 -15.88 -11.18
C LEU A 189 -3.24 -16.58 -9.87
N SER A 190 -1.94 -16.74 -9.64
CA SER A 190 -1.45 -17.19 -8.34
C SER A 190 -0.25 -16.38 -7.87
N ILE A 191 -0.26 -16.03 -6.58
CA ILE A 191 0.89 -15.47 -5.88
C ILE A 191 1.40 -16.54 -4.91
N THR A 192 2.63 -17.00 -5.12
CA THR A 192 3.25 -18.01 -4.25
C THR A 192 4.52 -17.49 -3.62
N VAL A 193 4.60 -17.54 -2.30
CA VAL A 193 5.85 -17.24 -1.56
C VAL A 193 6.61 -18.55 -1.32
N ARG A 194 7.87 -18.62 -1.77
CA ARG A 194 8.73 -19.83 -1.71
C ARG A 194 10.17 -19.42 -1.42
N GLY A 195 10.84 -20.11 -0.50
CA GLY A 195 12.31 -20.09 -0.38
C GLY A 195 12.98 -18.70 -0.39
N GLY A 196 12.33 -17.67 0.17
CA GLY A 196 12.84 -16.30 0.14
C GLY A 196 12.58 -15.53 -1.16
N ASN A 197 11.56 -15.91 -1.93
CA ASN A 197 11.07 -15.21 -3.10
C ASN A 197 9.52 -15.22 -3.12
N VAL A 198 8.92 -14.31 -3.89
CA VAL A 198 7.49 -14.32 -4.22
C VAL A 198 7.34 -14.36 -5.74
N ALA A 199 6.48 -15.23 -6.24
CA ALA A 199 6.24 -15.40 -7.68
C ALA A 199 4.79 -15.09 -8.02
N ILE A 200 4.57 -14.42 -9.15
CA ILE A 200 3.26 -14.23 -9.77
C ILE A 200 3.18 -15.14 -10.99
N GLU A 201 2.22 -16.05 -10.98
CA GLU A 201 2.10 -17.12 -11.97
C GLU A 201 0.66 -17.16 -12.54
N SER A 202 0.52 -17.74 -13.74
CA SER A 202 -0.74 -17.95 -14.42
C SER A 202 -0.60 -19.21 -15.28
N PRO A 203 -1.61 -20.12 -15.30
CA PRO A 203 -1.59 -21.26 -16.20
C PRO A 203 -1.77 -20.83 -17.67
N LYS A 204 -2.36 -19.65 -17.90
CA LYS A 204 -2.46 -19.03 -19.24
C LYS A 204 -1.20 -18.20 -19.55
N PRO A 205 -0.68 -18.23 -20.79
CA PRO A 205 0.44 -17.40 -21.22
C PRO A 205 0.09 -15.90 -21.19
N GLY A 206 1.09 -15.03 -21.31
CA GLY A 206 0.89 -13.57 -21.34
C GLY A 206 1.17 -12.86 -20.01
N LEU A 207 1.95 -13.47 -19.11
CA LEU A 207 2.61 -12.73 -18.05
C LEU A 207 4.02 -12.37 -18.51
N ARG A 208 4.37 -11.08 -18.51
CA ARG A 208 5.76 -10.63 -18.69
C ARG A 208 6.27 -10.02 -17.40
N GLN A 209 7.52 -10.29 -17.06
CA GLN A 209 8.12 -9.65 -15.90
C GLN A 209 8.12 -8.14 -16.08
N SER A 210 7.64 -7.44 -15.06
CA SER A 210 7.68 -5.98 -14.99
C SER A 210 8.71 -5.58 -13.95
N ARG A 211 9.45 -4.50 -14.21
CA ARG A 211 10.33 -3.88 -13.22
C ARG A 211 9.56 -2.94 -12.29
N CYS A 212 8.36 -2.55 -12.67
CA CYS A 212 7.53 -1.63 -11.90
C CYS A 212 6.54 -2.43 -11.04
N CYS A 213 6.71 -2.38 -9.72
CA CYS A 213 5.59 -2.60 -8.82
C CYS A 213 4.60 -1.44 -9.03
N ALA A 214 3.30 -1.69 -8.94
CA ALA A 214 2.27 -0.66 -9.17
C ALA A 214 2.20 0.40 -8.03
N SER A 215 3.18 0.43 -7.12
CA SER A 215 3.57 1.67 -6.46
C SER A 215 4.64 2.34 -7.33
N ASP A 216 4.29 3.44 -7.99
CA ASP A 216 5.23 4.26 -8.75
C ASP A 216 6.41 4.71 -7.86
N ARG A 217 7.49 3.91 -7.88
CA ARG A 217 8.77 3.95 -7.12
C ARG A 217 8.81 3.03 -5.89
N PRO A 218 9.33 1.79 -6.03
CA PRO A 218 10.24 1.26 -5.03
C PRO A 218 11.60 1.89 -5.32
N ASP A 219 11.87 3.07 -4.78
CA ASP A 219 13.25 3.54 -4.69
C ASP A 219 13.82 2.96 -3.38
N PRO A 220 14.81 2.06 -3.45
CA PRO A 220 15.54 1.62 -2.27
C PRO A 220 16.11 2.79 -1.49
N GLU A 221 16.44 3.93 -2.10
CA GLU A 221 16.99 5.09 -1.37
C GLU A 221 15.93 5.83 -0.53
N HIS A 222 14.64 5.72 -0.87
CA HIS A 222 13.55 6.38 -0.12
C HIS A 222 13.03 5.59 1.09
N GLU A 223 13.30 4.29 1.18
CA GLU A 223 12.98 3.49 2.38
C GLU A 223 14.07 3.60 3.49
N TRP A 224 15.19 4.32 3.25
CA TRP A 224 16.35 4.37 4.16
C TRP A 224 16.46 5.63 5.03
N LEU A 225 15.48 6.54 4.98
CA LEU A 225 15.53 7.79 5.75
C LEU A 225 14.61 7.87 6.98
N TYR A 226 14.00 6.75 7.39
CA TYR A 226 13.35 6.62 8.71
C TYR A 226 13.49 5.22 9.31
#